data_AF-J9BEU8-F1
#
_entry.id   AF-J9BEU8-F1
#
_cell.length_a   1.000
_cell.length_b   1.000
_cell.length_c   1.000
_cell.angle_alpha   90.00
_cell.angle_beta   90.00
_cell.angle_gamma   90.00
#
_symmetry.space_group_name_H-M   'P 1'
#
loop_
_entity.id
_entity.type
_entity.pdbx_description
1 polymer ?
#
loop_
_entity_poly.entity_id
_entity_poly.type
_entity_poly.pdbx_seq_one_letter_code
_entity_poly.pdbx_strand_id
1 'polypeptide(L)'
;MDKYTERLSALWLLVIDEFSNSANNVYEKVVTFWKPTSEGKDSVVSNMSYEDGFKEKRKISAAWAVDEDISRLLKSLPNWFMVSCYEAASTPSVNTPSAFSPSGESESDVCYRNERESEILIGNLGTAKQLVRDELITDIEVIRSLACIHESLKWFCRRMRSLIEKLQESSRKAMRKCVVQLQRVDENGIVHQSEEHIAAALDSRLADLDAKADTCLLIIHLELRVHCFFHLLPLARVRPSLPHDELDNEVIDFGRDMAHFHQVLNTNLPPHKMKYLFDGLGHLSASIFIHSSQHMQKLNENGKKRVCRNIFAVQQRLSQLTGHRESELERARIFFELLNHDPDQLLALILERGAIFSHLEYTYLLSLALRSHPILSAQPGALEQRISQLKTILAQLKK
;
A
#
# COMPACT_ATOMS: atom_id res chain seq x y z
N MET A 1 -38.24 20.71 27.65
CA MET A 1 -36.93 20.08 27.36
C MET A 1 -36.66 20.01 25.86
N ASP A 2 -37.64 19.67 25.03
CA ASP A 2 -37.46 19.48 23.58
C ASP A 2 -36.83 20.66 22.83
N LYS A 3 -37.26 21.91 23.08
CA LYS A 3 -36.64 23.11 22.48
C LYS A 3 -35.17 23.33 22.85
N TYR A 4 -34.74 22.87 24.04
CA TYR A 4 -33.33 22.93 24.44
C TYR A 4 -32.52 21.83 23.76
N THR A 5 -33.10 20.64 23.63
CA THR A 5 -32.51 19.53 22.86
C THR A 5 -32.28 19.93 21.40
N GLU A 6 -33.27 20.56 20.76
CA GLU A 6 -33.17 21.03 19.36
C GLU A 6 -32.05 22.06 19.17
N ARG A 7 -32.00 23.10 20.02
CA ARG A 7 -30.91 24.10 20.00
C ARG A 7 -29.55 23.48 20.27
N LEU A 8 -29.45 22.60 21.26
CA LEU A 8 -28.19 21.95 21.61
C LEU A 8 -27.71 21.03 20.48
N SER A 9 -28.62 20.32 19.82
CA SER A 9 -28.29 19.44 18.69
C SER A 9 -27.85 20.22 17.44
N ALA A 10 -28.37 21.43 17.23
CA ALA A 10 -27.91 22.32 16.16
C ALA A 10 -26.49 22.84 16.43
N LEU A 11 -26.13 23.09 17.70
CA LEU A 11 -24.75 23.45 18.06
C LEU A 11 -23.75 22.32 17.78
N TRP A 12 -24.17 21.06 17.84
CA TRP A 12 -23.29 19.93 17.54
C TRP A 12 -22.92 19.88 16.05
N LEU A 13 -23.84 20.24 15.15
CA LEU A 13 -23.55 20.37 13.74
C LEU A 13 -22.51 21.46 13.49
N LEU A 14 -22.64 22.63 14.14
CA LEU A 14 -21.65 23.70 14.04
C LEU A 14 -20.27 23.24 14.51
N VAL A 15 -20.18 22.51 15.63
CA VAL A 15 -18.90 21.98 16.13
C VAL A 15 -18.28 21.00 15.15
N ILE A 16 -19.08 20.09 14.56
CA ILE A 16 -18.58 19.13 13.58
C ILE A 16 -18.16 19.83 12.28
N ASP A 17 -18.92 20.81 11.80
CA ASP A 17 -18.60 21.56 10.59
C ASP A 17 -17.32 22.40 10.79
N GLU A 18 -17.17 23.08 11.92
CA GLU A 18 -15.93 23.80 12.27
C GLU A 18 -14.73 22.86 12.37
N PHE A 19 -14.89 21.71 13.04
CA PHE A 19 -13.83 20.71 13.13
C PHE A 19 -13.49 20.14 11.75
N SER A 20 -14.50 19.85 10.92
CA SER A 20 -14.34 19.34 9.56
C SER A 20 -13.62 20.35 8.67
N ASN A 21 -13.99 21.63 8.74
CA ASN A 21 -13.32 22.70 8.00
C ASN A 21 -11.85 22.85 8.43
N SER A 22 -11.57 22.81 9.72
CA SER A 22 -10.21 22.83 10.25
C SER A 22 -9.39 21.62 9.79
N ALA A 23 -9.95 20.41 9.91
CA ALA A 23 -9.30 19.18 9.48
C ALA A 23 -9.06 19.15 7.97
N ASN A 24 -10.01 19.61 7.16
CA ASN A 24 -9.87 19.75 5.72
C ASN A 24 -8.79 20.78 5.37
N ASN A 25 -8.71 21.91 6.06
CA ASN A 25 -7.66 22.89 5.83
C ASN A 25 -6.26 22.31 6.11
N VAL A 26 -6.11 21.55 7.21
CA VAL A 26 -4.86 20.86 7.52
C VAL A 26 -4.55 19.78 6.49
N TYR A 27 -5.54 18.96 6.11
CA TYR A 27 -5.39 17.93 5.08
C TYR A 27 -4.97 18.55 3.74
N GLU A 28 -5.65 19.59 3.29
CA GLU A 28 -5.31 20.32 2.06
C GLU A 28 -3.93 20.97 2.16
N LYS A 29 -3.49 21.47 3.32
CA LYS A 29 -2.10 21.93 3.49
C LYS A 29 -1.10 20.80 3.30
N VAL A 30 -1.35 19.64 3.91
CA VAL A 30 -0.52 18.44 3.77
C VAL A 30 -0.47 17.96 2.31
N VAL A 31 -1.61 18.04 1.60
CA VAL A 31 -1.74 17.63 0.19
C VAL A 31 -1.20 18.70 -0.77
N THR A 32 -1.28 19.99 -0.45
CA THR A 32 -0.78 21.08 -1.31
C THR A 32 0.75 21.14 -1.33
N PHE A 33 1.45 20.58 -0.33
CA PHE A 33 2.88 20.25 -0.45
C PHE A 33 3.18 19.32 -1.64
N TRP A 34 2.17 18.65 -2.19
CA TRP A 34 2.28 17.77 -3.35
C TRP A 34 1.96 18.46 -4.68
N LYS A 35 1.49 19.71 -4.65
CA LYS A 35 1.36 20.52 -5.87
C LYS A 35 2.70 21.16 -6.19
N PRO A 36 3.17 21.12 -7.45
CA PRO A 36 4.37 21.85 -7.83
C PRO A 36 4.17 23.34 -7.55
N THR A 37 5.13 23.99 -6.90
CA THR A 37 5.17 25.45 -6.77
C THR A 37 5.34 26.03 -8.16
N SER A 38 4.25 26.47 -8.80
CA SER A 38 4.34 27.24 -10.04
C SER A 38 4.71 28.69 -9.70
N GLU A 39 5.94 28.91 -9.24
CA GLU A 39 6.52 30.25 -9.17
C GLU A 39 7.87 30.25 -9.90
N GLY A 40 7.84 30.85 -11.08
CA GLY A 40 8.99 30.98 -11.98
C GLY A 40 8.55 31.40 -13.38
N LYS A 41 7.86 32.54 -13.49
CA LYS A 41 7.90 33.30 -14.75
C LYS A 41 9.33 33.79 -14.92
N ASP A 42 10.05 33.26 -15.91
CA ASP A 42 10.62 34.10 -16.96
C ASP A 42 11.06 33.27 -18.18
N SER A 43 10.80 33.88 -19.32
CA SER A 43 10.90 33.44 -20.70
C SER A 43 12.24 32.85 -21.14
N VAL A 44 12.22 31.75 -21.89
CA VAL A 44 12.82 31.67 -23.25
C VAL A 44 12.01 30.68 -24.11
N VAL A 45 11.68 31.14 -25.31
CA VAL A 45 10.93 30.46 -26.35
C VAL A 45 11.72 29.28 -26.92
N SER A 46 11.13 28.08 -26.94
CA SER A 46 11.44 27.08 -27.96
C SER A 46 10.24 26.17 -28.24
N ASN A 47 9.70 26.30 -29.44
CA ASN A 47 8.66 25.48 -30.02
C ASN A 47 9.05 24.00 -30.02
N MET A 48 8.28 23.15 -29.33
CA MET A 48 8.11 21.75 -29.71
C MET A 48 6.65 21.34 -29.46
N SER A 49 6.14 20.63 -30.45
CA SER A 49 4.78 20.11 -30.65
C SER A 49 4.06 19.65 -29.38
N TYR A 50 2.86 20.20 -29.21
CA TYR A 50 1.82 19.82 -28.28
C TYR A 50 1.32 18.40 -28.57
N GLU A 51 1.47 17.49 -27.60
CA GLU A 51 0.55 16.40 -27.23
C GLU A 51 1.16 15.53 -26.10
N ASP A 52 1.45 16.13 -24.94
CA ASP A 52 1.52 15.40 -23.64
C ASP A 52 1.47 16.43 -22.49
N GLY A 53 0.32 17.10 -22.36
CA GLY A 53 0.15 18.25 -21.48
C GLY A 53 -0.10 17.86 -20.02
N PHE A 54 0.78 18.30 -19.12
CA PHE A 54 0.49 18.63 -17.72
C PHE A 54 -0.35 17.60 -16.93
N LYS A 55 0.16 16.38 -16.71
CA LYS A 55 -0.20 15.67 -15.49
C LYS A 55 0.48 16.39 -14.33
N GLU A 56 -0.29 17.19 -13.61
CA GLU A 56 0.01 17.64 -12.25
C GLU A 56 0.68 16.47 -11.51
N LYS A 57 1.98 16.57 -11.18
CA LYS A 57 2.78 15.45 -10.64
C LYS A 57 2.34 15.13 -9.21
N ARG A 58 1.14 14.56 -9.06
CA ARG A 58 0.59 14.09 -7.78
C ARG A 58 1.43 12.93 -7.27
N LYS A 59 1.56 12.83 -5.96
CA LYS A 59 2.17 11.67 -5.31
C LYS A 59 1.37 10.42 -5.63
N ILE A 60 2.05 9.32 -5.95
CA ILE A 60 1.41 8.09 -6.43
C ILE A 60 0.45 7.53 -5.38
N SER A 61 0.91 7.42 -4.14
CA SER A 61 0.12 6.94 -3.00
C SER A 61 -1.16 7.73 -2.81
N ALA A 62 -1.07 9.05 -2.87
CA ALA A 62 -2.21 9.96 -2.77
C ALA A 62 -3.20 9.77 -3.93
N ALA A 63 -2.70 9.73 -5.17
CA ALA A 63 -3.53 9.53 -6.35
C ALA A 63 -4.28 8.19 -6.30
N TRP A 64 -3.63 7.13 -5.82
CA TRP A 64 -4.22 5.79 -5.72
C TRP A 64 -5.19 5.63 -4.56
N ALA A 65 -4.97 6.32 -3.45
CA ALA A 65 -5.89 6.27 -2.32
C ALA A 65 -7.26 6.88 -2.66
N VAL A 66 -7.28 7.88 -3.55
CA VAL A 66 -8.50 8.54 -4.05
C VAL A 66 -9.07 7.90 -5.33
N ASP A 67 -8.29 7.05 -6.02
CA ASP A 67 -8.78 6.28 -7.16
C ASP A 67 -9.84 5.28 -6.68
N GLU A 68 -11.05 5.38 -7.21
CA GLU A 68 -12.19 4.62 -6.69
C GLU A 68 -12.00 3.11 -6.87
N ASP A 69 -11.41 2.67 -7.98
CA ASP A 69 -11.25 1.26 -8.30
C ASP A 69 -10.11 0.64 -7.50
N ILE A 70 -8.94 1.29 -7.45
CA ILE A 70 -7.79 0.82 -6.66
C ILE A 70 -8.15 0.83 -5.17
N SER A 71 -8.74 1.92 -4.67
CA SER A 71 -9.14 2.04 -3.27
C SER A 71 -10.18 0.98 -2.91
N ARG A 72 -11.19 0.74 -3.77
CA ARG A 72 -12.20 -0.31 -3.55
C ARG A 72 -11.56 -1.71 -3.49
N LEU A 73 -10.63 -2.02 -4.41
CA LEU A 73 -9.94 -3.31 -4.43
C LEU A 73 -9.12 -3.52 -3.15
N LEU A 74 -8.31 -2.55 -2.75
CA LEU A 74 -7.48 -2.66 -1.54
C LEU A 74 -8.32 -2.71 -0.26
N LYS A 75 -9.40 -1.92 -0.17
CA LYS A 75 -10.32 -1.95 0.97
C LYS A 75 -11.19 -3.20 1.03
N SER A 76 -11.27 -3.98 -0.05
CA SER A 76 -11.93 -5.28 -0.07
C SER A 76 -11.07 -6.42 0.48
N LEU A 77 -9.80 -6.17 0.79
CA LEU A 77 -8.91 -7.19 1.35
C LEU A 77 -9.18 -7.43 2.85
N PRO A 78 -8.99 -8.66 3.35
CA PRO A 78 -9.25 -9.00 4.76
C PRO A 78 -8.50 -8.13 5.78
N ASN A 79 -7.25 -7.74 5.47
CA ASN A 79 -6.45 -6.88 6.35
C ASN A 79 -7.04 -5.48 6.55
N TRP A 80 -7.72 -4.93 5.55
CA TRP A 80 -8.44 -3.67 5.70
C TRP A 80 -9.60 -3.81 6.70
N PHE A 81 -10.40 -4.86 6.55
CA PHE A 81 -11.51 -5.10 7.50
C PHE A 81 -11.02 -5.35 8.91
N MET A 82 -9.91 -6.08 9.08
CA MET A 82 -9.34 -6.30 10.41
C MET A 82 -8.96 -4.99 11.09
N VAL A 83 -8.26 -4.08 10.38
CA VAL A 83 -7.88 -2.79 10.97
C VAL A 83 -9.11 -1.93 11.29
N SER A 84 -10.13 -1.91 10.44
CA SER A 84 -11.39 -1.17 10.70
C SER A 84 -12.21 -1.79 11.85
N CYS A 85 -12.24 -3.10 12.00
CA CYS A 85 -12.95 -3.78 13.09
C CYS A 85 -12.35 -3.47 14.47
N TYR A 86 -11.02 -3.34 14.57
CA TYR A 86 -10.36 -2.88 15.79
C TYR A 86 -10.80 -1.47 16.20
N GLU A 87 -11.14 -0.61 15.24
CA GLU A 87 -11.64 0.73 15.51
C GLU A 87 -13.09 0.74 16.00
N ALA A 88 -13.92 -0.18 15.50
CA ALA A 88 -15.31 -0.33 15.89
C ALA A 88 -15.49 -0.97 17.28
N ALA A 89 -14.55 -1.80 17.72
CA ALA A 89 -14.57 -2.43 19.04
C ALA A 89 -14.33 -1.37 20.15
N SER A 90 -15.40 -0.91 20.77
CA SER A 90 -15.35 -0.02 21.93
C SER A 90 -14.78 -0.75 23.15
N THR A 91 -13.48 -0.58 23.43
CA THR A 91 -12.75 -1.11 24.62
C THR A 91 -12.88 -2.62 24.85
N PRO A 92 -11.77 -3.38 25.00
CA PRO A 92 -11.89 -4.78 25.39
C PRO A 92 -12.46 -4.86 26.82
N SER A 93 -13.75 -5.19 26.92
CA SER A 93 -14.36 -5.73 28.14
C SER A 93 -13.66 -7.05 28.45
N VAL A 94 -13.04 -7.14 29.63
CA VAL A 94 -12.23 -8.28 30.07
C VAL A 94 -13.04 -9.60 30.21
N ASN A 95 -14.38 -9.54 30.17
CA ASN A 95 -15.24 -10.64 30.61
C ASN A 95 -16.25 -11.15 29.58
N THR A 96 -16.01 -10.99 28.27
CA THR A 96 -16.91 -11.55 27.25
C THR A 96 -16.09 -12.12 26.09
N PRO A 97 -16.15 -13.43 25.80
CA PRO A 97 -15.52 -13.97 24.61
C PRO A 97 -16.31 -13.48 23.38
N SER A 98 -15.92 -12.32 22.86
CA SER A 98 -16.27 -11.91 21.50
C SER A 98 -15.73 -12.99 20.56
N ALA A 99 -16.59 -13.53 19.69
CA ALA A 99 -16.24 -14.57 18.73
C ALA A 99 -15.17 -14.13 17.68
N PHE A 100 -14.74 -12.87 17.72
CA PHE A 100 -13.63 -12.33 16.92
C PHE A 100 -12.54 -11.79 17.84
N SER A 101 -11.81 -12.70 18.48
CA SER A 101 -10.43 -12.41 18.86
C SER A 101 -9.59 -12.37 17.58
N PRO A 102 -8.81 -11.31 17.30
CA PRO A 102 -8.00 -11.17 16.07
C PRO A 102 -6.77 -12.09 16.01
N SER A 103 -6.80 -13.16 16.80
CA SER A 103 -5.77 -14.18 16.95
C SER A 103 -6.05 -15.43 16.11
N GLY A 104 -6.98 -15.36 15.15
CA GLY A 104 -7.48 -16.51 14.38
C GLY A 104 -7.22 -16.47 12.88
N GLU A 105 -6.42 -15.53 12.37
CA GLU A 105 -6.02 -15.54 10.96
C GLU A 105 -4.98 -16.65 10.74
N SER A 106 -5.25 -17.60 9.83
CA SER A 106 -4.30 -18.66 9.51
C SER A 106 -3.14 -18.13 8.69
N GLU A 107 -1.98 -18.80 8.72
CA GLU A 107 -0.83 -18.43 7.86
C GLU A 107 -1.19 -18.45 6.37
N SER A 108 -2.08 -19.36 5.96
CA SER A 108 -2.61 -19.41 4.59
C SER A 108 -3.47 -18.19 4.23
N ASP A 109 -4.28 -17.67 5.16
CA ASP A 109 -5.09 -16.48 4.91
C ASP A 109 -4.20 -15.24 4.76
N VAL A 110 -3.15 -15.13 5.60
CA VAL A 110 -2.13 -14.08 5.51
C VAL A 110 -1.43 -14.12 4.16
N CYS A 111 -1.01 -15.31 3.71
CA CYS A 111 -0.36 -15.49 2.42
C CYS A 111 -1.28 -15.06 1.27
N TYR A 112 -2.51 -15.56 1.25
CA TYR A 112 -3.49 -15.25 0.22
C TYR A 112 -3.81 -13.75 0.10
N ARG A 113 -4.01 -13.06 1.22
CA ARG A 113 -4.29 -11.60 1.18
C ARG A 113 -3.09 -10.80 0.70
N ASN A 114 -1.87 -11.18 1.08
CA ASN A 114 -0.64 -10.49 0.68
C ASN A 114 -0.32 -10.75 -0.80
N GLU A 115 -0.61 -11.95 -1.28
CA GLU A 115 -0.54 -12.32 -2.70
C GLU A 115 -1.47 -11.45 -3.53
N ARG A 116 -2.75 -11.39 -3.17
CA ARG A 116 -3.73 -10.55 -3.86
C ARG A 116 -3.36 -9.07 -3.88
N GLU A 117 -2.91 -8.54 -2.74
CA GLU A 117 -2.42 -7.16 -2.70
C GLU A 117 -1.25 -6.97 -3.67
N SER A 118 -0.25 -7.85 -3.63
CA SER A 118 0.93 -7.76 -4.48
C SER A 118 0.59 -7.85 -5.97
N GLU A 119 -0.37 -8.70 -6.35
CA GLU A 119 -0.89 -8.79 -7.72
C GLU A 119 -1.52 -7.48 -8.20
N ILE A 120 -2.38 -6.86 -7.38
CA ILE A 120 -3.00 -5.56 -7.68
C ILE A 120 -1.91 -4.50 -7.89
N LEU A 121 -0.95 -4.43 -6.97
CA LEU A 121 0.09 -3.40 -7.01
C LEU A 121 1.07 -3.62 -8.17
N ILE A 122 1.50 -4.86 -8.43
CA ILE A 122 2.41 -5.20 -9.53
C ILE A 122 1.73 -5.00 -10.89
N GLY A 123 0.44 -5.34 -11.01
CA GLY A 123 -0.33 -5.09 -12.23
C GLY A 123 -0.36 -3.61 -12.63
N ASN A 124 -0.39 -2.71 -11.63
CA ASN A 124 -0.51 -1.26 -11.83
C ASN A 124 0.84 -0.51 -11.81
N LEU A 125 1.81 -0.89 -10.96
CA LEU A 125 3.14 -0.24 -10.82
C LEU A 125 4.29 -1.02 -11.44
N GLY A 126 4.18 -2.33 -11.57
CA GLY A 126 5.25 -3.19 -12.07
C GLY A 126 5.62 -2.93 -13.53
N THR A 127 4.73 -2.31 -14.30
CA THR A 127 4.94 -1.89 -15.69
C THR A 127 5.38 -0.42 -15.82
N ALA A 128 5.39 0.35 -14.73
CA ALA A 128 5.70 1.77 -14.76
C ALA A 128 7.16 2.00 -15.20
N LYS A 129 7.36 2.92 -16.16
CA LYS A 129 8.69 3.46 -16.48
C LYS A 129 9.23 4.11 -15.21
N GLN A 130 10.37 3.61 -14.74
CA GLN A 130 11.19 4.12 -13.63
C GLN A 130 10.55 5.22 -12.78
N LEU A 131 10.08 4.85 -11.59
CA LEU A 131 9.57 5.78 -10.58
C LEU A 131 10.61 6.86 -10.27
N VAL A 132 10.14 8.10 -10.17
CA VAL A 132 10.98 9.27 -9.85
C VAL A 132 10.72 9.71 -8.41
N ARG A 133 11.77 10.18 -7.72
CA ARG A 133 11.70 10.60 -6.31
C ARG A 133 10.62 11.65 -6.03
N ASP A 134 10.35 12.53 -6.99
CA ASP A 134 9.32 13.57 -6.88
C ASP A 134 7.89 12.99 -6.80
N GLU A 135 7.68 11.75 -7.22
CA GLU A 135 6.39 11.06 -7.18
C GLU A 135 6.11 10.39 -5.82
N LEU A 136 7.13 10.36 -4.93
CA LEU A 136 7.08 9.77 -3.59
C LEU A 136 6.90 10.84 -2.50
N ILE A 137 6.28 10.47 -1.38
CA ILE A 137 6.22 11.26 -0.15
C ILE A 137 7.49 10.98 0.65
N THR A 138 8.53 11.77 0.37
CA THR A 138 9.84 11.64 1.04
C THR A 138 9.97 12.44 2.34
N ASP A 139 9.06 13.40 2.58
CA ASP A 139 9.03 14.17 3.82
C ASP A 139 8.33 13.37 4.92
N ILE A 140 9.10 13.00 5.94
CA ILE A 140 8.60 12.20 7.06
C ILE A 140 7.63 13.00 7.95
N GLU A 141 7.70 14.34 7.94
CA GLU A 141 6.77 15.20 8.68
C GLU A 141 5.37 15.15 8.06
N VAL A 142 5.28 15.01 6.74
CA VAL A 142 4.00 14.75 6.03
C VAL A 142 3.40 13.43 6.49
N ILE A 143 4.21 12.37 6.58
CA ILE A 143 3.75 11.04 7.05
C ILE A 143 3.28 11.10 8.51
N ARG A 144 4.01 11.81 9.38
CA ARG A 144 3.57 12.05 10.76
C ARG A 144 2.23 12.77 10.78
N SER A 145 2.09 13.82 9.98
CA SER A 145 0.86 14.61 9.90
C SER A 145 -0.32 13.76 9.45
N LEU A 146 -0.15 12.91 8.44
CA LEU A 146 -1.18 11.96 7.98
C LEU A 146 -1.60 10.98 9.09
N ALA A 147 -0.64 10.44 9.84
CA ALA A 147 -0.92 9.55 10.97
C ALA A 147 -1.68 10.28 12.09
N CYS A 148 -1.27 11.50 12.44
CA CYS A 148 -1.95 12.31 13.45
C CYS A 148 -3.37 12.71 13.01
N ILE A 149 -3.56 13.10 11.75
CA ILE A 149 -4.88 13.42 11.19
C ILE A 149 -5.78 12.19 11.27
N HIS A 150 -5.29 11.03 10.80
CA HIS A 150 -6.02 9.77 10.87
C HIS A 150 -6.52 9.46 12.29
N GLU A 151 -5.63 9.45 13.28
CA GLU A 151 -6.01 9.17 14.68
C GLU A 151 -6.96 10.23 15.26
N SER A 152 -6.72 11.50 14.96
CA SER A 152 -7.54 12.60 15.48
C SER A 152 -8.97 12.54 14.94
N LEU A 153 -9.12 12.27 13.64
CA LEU A 153 -10.41 12.11 12.98
C LEU A 153 -11.15 10.88 13.53
N LYS A 154 -10.49 9.71 13.60
CA LYS A 154 -11.10 8.48 14.16
C LYS A 154 -11.52 8.67 15.61
N TRP A 155 -10.68 9.30 16.42
CA TRP A 155 -11.01 9.61 17.81
C TRP A 155 -12.23 10.51 17.92
N PHE A 156 -12.28 11.59 17.14
CA PHE A 156 -13.39 12.54 17.15
C PHE A 156 -14.70 11.86 16.73
N CYS A 157 -14.69 11.13 15.62
CA CYS A 157 -15.85 10.40 15.12
C CYS A 157 -16.38 9.40 16.15
N ARG A 158 -15.50 8.57 16.73
CA ARG A 158 -15.87 7.61 17.78
C ARG A 158 -16.44 8.30 19.02
N ARG A 159 -15.83 9.42 19.45
CA ARG A 159 -16.27 10.15 20.64
C ARG A 159 -17.64 10.79 20.43
N MET A 160 -17.88 11.38 19.26
CA MET A 160 -19.16 11.96 18.88
C MET A 160 -20.26 10.90 18.79
N ARG A 161 -20.01 9.77 18.14
CA ARG A 161 -20.98 8.65 18.09
C ARG A 161 -21.31 8.13 19.48
N SER A 162 -20.29 7.89 20.31
CA SER A 162 -20.50 7.46 21.71
C SER A 162 -21.29 8.48 22.53
N LEU A 163 -21.10 9.78 22.29
CA LEU A 163 -21.88 10.83 22.95
C LEU A 163 -23.35 10.79 22.50
N ILE A 164 -23.61 10.66 21.20
CA ILE A 164 -24.96 10.53 20.63
C ILE A 164 -25.68 9.29 21.18
N GLU A 165 -24.97 8.16 21.28
CA GLU A 165 -25.51 6.92 21.81
C GLU A 165 -25.92 7.01 23.30
N LYS A 166 -25.18 7.78 24.09
CA LYS A 166 -25.44 8.00 25.52
C LYS A 166 -26.58 8.97 25.82
N LEU A 167 -27.10 9.67 24.80
CA LEU A 167 -28.27 10.54 24.98
C LEU A 167 -29.51 9.74 25.36
N GLN A 168 -30.41 10.37 26.12
CA GLN A 168 -31.72 9.79 26.41
C GLN A 168 -32.51 9.50 25.13
N GLU A 169 -33.30 8.43 25.14
CA GLU A 169 -34.07 8.00 23.97
C GLU A 169 -35.05 9.07 23.46
N SER A 170 -35.65 9.84 24.36
CA SER A 170 -36.49 10.99 24.04
C SER A 170 -35.72 12.03 23.21
N SER A 171 -34.49 12.36 23.62
CA SER A 171 -33.61 13.30 22.91
C SER A 171 -33.20 12.78 21.53
N ARG A 172 -32.85 11.49 21.43
CA ARG A 172 -32.52 10.86 20.13
C ARG A 172 -33.71 10.90 19.16
N LYS A 173 -34.92 10.62 19.64
CA LYS A 173 -36.16 10.72 18.84
C LYS A 173 -36.45 12.16 18.42
N ALA A 174 -36.21 13.14 19.29
CA ALA A 174 -36.36 14.55 18.94
C ALA A 174 -35.37 14.97 17.85
N MET A 175 -34.10 14.58 17.95
CA MET A 175 -33.08 14.86 16.93
C MET A 175 -33.39 14.24 15.57
N ARG A 176 -34.04 13.07 15.54
CA ARG A 176 -34.50 12.44 14.29
C ARG A 176 -35.67 13.17 13.64
N LYS A 177 -36.45 13.94 14.39
CA LYS A 177 -37.59 14.72 13.89
C LYS A 177 -37.23 16.17 13.58
N CYS A 178 -36.24 16.71 14.26
CA CYS A 178 -35.79 18.08 14.07
C CYS A 178 -35.10 18.24 12.70
N VAL A 179 -35.54 19.24 11.95
CA VAL A 179 -34.99 19.62 10.65
C VAL A 179 -34.18 20.89 10.83
N VAL A 180 -33.02 20.94 10.20
CA VAL A 180 -32.20 22.14 10.09
C VAL A 180 -32.14 22.59 8.64
N GLN A 181 -32.18 23.90 8.46
CA GLN A 181 -31.88 24.53 7.18
C GLN A 181 -30.38 24.77 7.13
N LEU A 182 -29.69 24.03 6.26
CA LEU A 182 -28.28 24.26 5.98
C LEU A 182 -28.17 25.23 4.81
N GLN A 183 -27.37 26.28 5.01
CA GLN A 183 -26.88 27.11 3.91
C GLN A 183 -25.42 26.73 3.65
N ARG A 184 -25.17 26.14 2.48
CA ARG A 184 -23.83 25.85 2.01
C ARG A 184 -23.53 26.76 0.84
N VAL A 185 -22.38 27.42 0.88
CA VAL A 185 -21.89 28.23 -0.25
C VAL A 185 -20.95 27.33 -1.04
N ASP A 186 -21.20 27.14 -2.32
CA ASP A 186 -20.29 26.40 -3.20
C ASP A 186 -19.02 27.22 -3.52
N GLU A 187 -18.05 26.61 -4.21
CA GLU A 187 -16.81 27.28 -4.65
C GLU A 187 -17.06 28.46 -5.60
N ASN A 188 -18.25 28.54 -6.21
CA ASN A 188 -18.68 29.61 -7.11
C ASN A 188 -19.50 30.71 -6.41
N GLY A 189 -19.70 30.62 -5.08
CA GLY A 189 -20.48 31.58 -4.31
C GLY A 189 -22.00 31.38 -4.33
N ILE A 190 -22.51 30.30 -4.91
CA ILE A 190 -23.93 29.95 -4.94
C ILE A 190 -24.35 29.34 -3.60
N VAL A 191 -25.40 29.90 -3.00
CA VAL A 191 -25.97 29.40 -1.75
C VAL A 191 -26.94 28.26 -2.05
N HIS A 192 -26.54 27.05 -1.73
CA HIS A 192 -27.41 25.88 -1.71
C HIS A 192 -28.11 25.80 -0.34
N GLN A 193 -29.44 25.85 -0.37
CA GLN A 193 -30.29 25.63 0.79
C GLN A 193 -30.79 24.18 0.77
N SER A 194 -30.42 23.40 1.78
CA SER A 194 -30.97 22.06 1.98
C SER A 194 -31.65 21.96 3.35
N GLU A 195 -32.76 21.23 3.39
CA GLU A 195 -33.41 20.81 4.62
C GLU A 195 -33.01 19.37 4.92
N GLU A 196 -32.32 19.17 6.04
CA GLU A 196 -31.86 17.85 6.48
C GLU A 196 -32.28 17.62 7.94
N HIS A 197 -32.62 16.38 8.27
CA HIS A 197 -32.80 15.99 9.66
C HIS A 197 -31.45 16.05 10.39
N ILE A 198 -31.43 16.60 11.62
CA ILE A 198 -30.18 16.76 12.38
C ILE A 198 -29.44 15.42 12.55
N ALA A 199 -30.17 14.35 12.87
CA ALA A 199 -29.57 13.03 13.01
C ALA A 199 -28.88 12.56 11.70
N ALA A 200 -29.54 12.72 10.55
CA ALA A 200 -28.98 12.32 9.25
C ALA A 200 -27.78 13.20 8.85
N ALA A 201 -27.86 14.51 9.12
CA ALA A 201 -26.75 15.43 8.87
C ALA A 201 -25.53 15.06 9.72
N LEU A 202 -25.71 14.80 11.02
CA LEU A 202 -24.62 14.37 11.92
C LEU A 202 -23.97 13.06 11.41
N ASP A 203 -24.78 12.05 11.10
CA ASP A 203 -24.29 10.76 10.61
C ASP A 203 -23.50 10.91 9.30
N SER A 204 -23.99 11.73 8.36
CA SER A 204 -23.28 12.05 7.12
C SER A 204 -21.95 12.73 7.38
N ARG A 205 -21.88 13.79 8.19
CA ARG A 205 -20.60 14.49 8.46
C ARG A 205 -19.58 13.58 9.14
N LEU A 206 -20.03 12.75 10.09
CA LEU A 206 -19.15 11.80 10.78
C LEU A 206 -18.65 10.71 9.82
N ALA A 207 -19.49 10.26 8.89
CA ALA A 207 -19.08 9.32 7.84
C ALA A 207 -18.03 9.94 6.89
N ASP A 208 -18.21 11.20 6.50
CA ASP A 208 -17.25 11.91 5.64
C ASP A 208 -15.87 12.05 6.32
N LEU A 209 -15.85 12.36 7.63
CA LEU A 209 -14.62 12.44 8.42
C LEU A 209 -13.94 11.08 8.57
N ASP A 210 -14.71 10.00 8.80
CA ASP A 210 -14.15 8.65 8.84
C ASP A 210 -13.55 8.24 7.50
N ALA A 211 -14.23 8.54 6.39
CA ALA A 211 -13.74 8.23 5.05
C ALA A 211 -12.42 8.96 4.76
N LYS A 212 -12.28 10.21 5.22
CA LYS A 212 -11.02 10.98 5.14
C LYS A 212 -9.93 10.37 6.00
N ALA A 213 -10.27 9.94 7.22
CA ALA A 213 -9.32 9.26 8.09
C ALA A 213 -8.82 7.96 7.44
N ASP A 214 -9.71 7.15 6.88
CA ASP A 214 -9.37 5.93 6.15
C ASP A 214 -8.45 6.21 4.97
N THR A 215 -8.74 7.28 4.23
CA THR A 215 -7.90 7.70 3.10
C THR A 215 -6.48 8.04 3.57
N CYS A 216 -6.31 8.74 4.71
CA CYS A 216 -4.99 9.04 5.26
C CYS A 216 -4.19 7.76 5.58
N LEU A 217 -4.82 6.76 6.21
CA LEU A 217 -4.16 5.49 6.52
C LEU A 217 -3.79 4.73 5.24
N LEU A 218 -4.68 4.71 4.24
CA LEU A 218 -4.42 4.08 2.96
C LEU A 218 -3.28 4.75 2.19
N ILE A 219 -3.15 6.08 2.26
CA ILE A 219 -2.01 6.81 1.67
C ILE A 219 -0.70 6.32 2.28
N ILE A 220 -0.60 6.24 3.61
CA ILE A 220 0.60 5.76 4.30
C ILE A 220 0.93 4.31 3.89
N HIS A 221 -0.10 3.46 3.87
CA HIS A 221 0.01 2.06 3.48
C HIS A 221 0.59 1.90 2.08
N LEU A 222 0.04 2.64 1.12
CA LEU A 222 0.48 2.68 -0.26
C LEU A 222 1.87 3.28 -0.40
N GLU A 223 2.20 4.34 0.36
CA GLU A 223 3.52 4.97 0.29
C GLU A 223 4.64 3.98 0.64
N LEU A 224 4.48 3.18 1.71
CA LEU A 224 5.43 2.14 2.06
C LEU A 224 5.67 1.15 0.90
N ARG A 225 4.61 0.82 0.17
CA ARG A 225 4.66 -0.11 -0.98
C ARG A 225 5.29 0.54 -2.21
N VAL A 226 5.01 1.83 -2.46
CA VAL A 226 5.68 2.61 -3.51
C VAL A 226 7.19 2.70 -3.24
N HIS A 227 7.61 2.87 -1.99
CA HIS A 227 9.03 2.82 -1.62
C HIS A 227 9.67 1.44 -1.90
N CYS A 228 8.95 0.32 -1.73
CA CYS A 228 9.43 -0.99 -2.19
C CYS A 228 9.69 -0.99 -3.70
N PHE A 229 8.74 -0.52 -4.53
CA PHE A 229 8.95 -0.45 -5.97
C PHE A 229 10.10 0.48 -6.36
N PHE A 230 10.16 1.67 -5.76
CA PHE A 230 11.16 2.69 -6.07
C PHE A 230 12.59 2.19 -5.85
N HIS A 231 12.84 1.52 -4.73
CA HIS A 231 14.17 1.03 -4.39
C HIS A 231 14.48 -0.34 -5.02
N LEU A 232 13.52 -1.24 -5.13
CA LEU A 232 13.79 -2.63 -5.54
C LEU A 232 13.74 -2.84 -7.06
N LEU A 233 12.89 -2.14 -7.81
CA LEU A 233 12.85 -2.28 -9.28
C LEU A 233 14.20 -1.96 -9.97
N PRO A 234 14.95 -0.91 -9.58
CA PRO A 234 16.26 -0.62 -10.17
C PRO A 234 17.28 -1.76 -10.04
N LEU A 235 17.13 -2.66 -9.05
CA LEU A 235 18.04 -3.79 -8.82
C LEU A 235 17.99 -4.83 -9.96
N ALA A 236 16.93 -4.81 -10.77
CA ALA A 236 16.81 -5.60 -11.99
C ALA A 236 17.83 -5.23 -13.07
N ARG A 237 18.41 -4.03 -13.00
CA ARG A 237 19.33 -3.52 -14.02
C ARG A 237 20.71 -4.14 -13.85
N VAL A 238 21.31 -4.51 -14.98
CA VAL A 238 22.69 -5.02 -14.99
C VAL A 238 23.64 -3.86 -14.71
N ARG A 239 24.45 -3.98 -13.65
CA ARG A 239 25.54 -3.06 -13.32
C ARG A 239 26.88 -3.79 -13.35
N PRO A 240 27.98 -3.09 -13.68
CA PRO A 240 29.33 -3.58 -13.42
C PRO A 240 29.44 -4.05 -11.96
N SER A 241 30.19 -5.13 -11.72
CA SER A 241 30.28 -5.70 -10.38
C SER A 241 30.87 -4.68 -9.41
N LEU A 242 30.10 -4.33 -8.38
CA LEU A 242 30.63 -3.79 -7.13
C LEU A 242 31.63 -4.81 -6.52
N PRO A 243 32.52 -4.38 -5.62
CA PRO A 243 33.33 -5.29 -4.82
C PRO A 243 32.49 -6.42 -4.21
N HIS A 244 33.12 -7.59 -3.98
CA HIS A 244 32.40 -8.85 -3.73
C HIS A 244 31.38 -8.79 -2.59
N ASP A 245 31.50 -7.87 -1.64
CA ASP A 245 30.73 -7.86 -0.39
C ASP A 245 29.82 -6.62 -0.18
N GLU A 246 29.79 -5.67 -1.10
CA GLU A 246 29.02 -4.43 -0.90
C GLU A 246 27.54 -4.57 -1.29
N LEU A 247 26.65 -3.99 -0.48
CA LEU A 247 25.22 -3.88 -0.82
C LEU A 247 25.01 -2.79 -1.87
N ASP A 248 24.03 -2.99 -2.75
CA ASP A 248 23.57 -1.92 -3.63
C ASP A 248 22.99 -0.76 -2.80
N ASN A 249 23.30 0.48 -3.20
CA ASN A 249 22.86 1.69 -2.49
C ASN A 249 21.33 1.73 -2.31
N GLU A 250 20.59 1.24 -3.29
CA GLU A 250 19.13 1.17 -3.23
C GLU A 250 18.63 0.31 -2.07
N VAL A 251 19.35 -0.77 -1.71
CA VAL A 251 19.00 -1.61 -0.56
C VAL A 251 19.31 -0.91 0.75
N ILE A 252 20.41 -0.16 0.79
CA ILE A 252 20.81 0.65 1.95
C ILE A 252 19.79 1.77 2.18
N ASP A 253 19.43 2.50 1.13
CA ASP A 253 18.47 3.60 1.17
C ASP A 253 17.06 3.08 1.47
N PHE A 254 16.64 1.95 0.90
CA PHE A 254 15.41 1.25 1.31
C PHE A 254 15.38 0.99 2.80
N GLY A 255 16.46 0.43 3.35
CA GLY A 255 16.52 0.11 4.77
C GLY A 255 16.49 1.34 5.67
N ARG A 256 17.10 2.45 5.25
CA ARG A 256 17.03 3.73 5.94
C ARG A 256 15.61 4.30 5.93
N ASP A 257 14.97 4.35 4.76
CA ASP A 257 13.62 4.85 4.61
C ASP A 257 12.64 4.04 5.47
N MET A 258 12.63 2.71 5.32
CA MET A 258 11.73 1.84 6.09
C MET A 258 11.91 1.98 7.60
N ALA A 259 13.15 2.14 8.07
CA ALA A 259 13.43 2.38 9.49
C ALA A 259 12.88 3.73 9.97
N HIS A 260 13.05 4.80 9.18
CA HIS A 260 12.49 6.13 9.49
C HIS A 260 10.96 6.11 9.51
N PHE A 261 10.31 5.50 8.51
CA PHE A 261 8.87 5.29 8.49
C PHE A 261 8.41 4.56 9.74
N HIS A 262 9.05 3.42 10.06
CA HIS A 262 8.68 2.62 11.21
C HIS A 262 8.80 3.40 12.52
N GLN A 263 9.90 4.13 12.72
CA GLN A 263 10.12 4.94 13.92
C GLN A 263 9.01 5.99 14.10
N VAL A 264 8.69 6.73 13.04
CA VAL A 264 7.66 7.79 13.13
C VAL A 264 6.27 7.20 13.30
N LEU A 265 5.91 6.18 12.52
CA LEU A 265 4.57 5.57 12.59
C LEU A 265 4.34 4.86 13.94
N ASN A 266 5.34 4.15 14.47
CA ASN A 266 5.21 3.42 15.74
C ASN A 266 4.99 4.33 16.96
N THR A 267 5.38 5.60 16.86
CA THR A 267 5.12 6.60 17.92
C THR A 267 3.74 7.25 17.81
N ASN A 268 3.11 7.19 16.64
CA ASN A 268 1.85 7.89 16.36
C ASN A 268 0.66 6.95 16.13
N LEU A 269 0.90 5.66 15.90
CA LEU A 269 -0.15 4.67 15.59
C LEU A 269 -0.10 3.47 16.55
N PRO A 270 -1.27 2.88 16.86
CA PRO A 270 -1.35 1.66 17.67
C PRO A 270 -0.82 0.41 16.93
N PRO A 271 -0.46 -0.68 17.66
CA PRO A 271 0.17 -1.87 17.08
C PRO A 271 -0.61 -2.57 15.96
N HIS A 272 -1.94 -2.59 16.01
CA HIS A 272 -2.76 -3.22 14.97
C HIS A 272 -2.69 -2.47 13.63
N LYS A 273 -2.49 -1.14 13.65
CA LYS A 273 -2.26 -0.33 12.45
C LYS A 273 -0.82 -0.48 11.96
N MET A 274 0.14 -0.57 12.88
CA MET A 274 1.53 -0.92 12.52
C MET A 274 1.60 -2.26 11.80
N LYS A 275 0.88 -3.27 12.31
CA LYS A 275 0.73 -4.57 11.64
C LYS A 275 0.13 -4.42 10.25
N TYR A 276 -0.99 -3.70 10.09
CA TYR A 276 -1.60 -3.45 8.78
C TYR A 276 -0.61 -2.81 7.77
N LEU A 277 0.16 -1.82 8.21
CA LEU A 277 1.08 -1.06 7.38
C LEU A 277 2.32 -1.86 6.94
N PHE A 278 2.91 -2.64 7.85
CA PHE A 278 4.18 -3.35 7.61
C PHE A 278 4.01 -4.82 7.20
N ASP A 279 2.91 -5.47 7.56
CA ASP A 279 2.59 -6.80 7.05
C ASP A 279 2.48 -6.74 5.51
N GLY A 280 2.94 -7.80 4.86
CA GLY A 280 2.89 -7.93 3.40
C GLY A 280 4.04 -7.25 2.67
N LEU A 281 4.83 -6.38 3.30
CA LEU A 281 6.03 -5.79 2.67
C LEU A 281 7.05 -6.86 2.26
N GLY A 282 7.21 -7.93 3.06
CA GLY A 282 8.08 -9.05 2.72
C GLY A 282 7.61 -9.80 1.48
N HIS A 283 6.31 -10.12 1.40
CA HIS A 283 5.70 -10.73 0.22
C HIS A 283 5.85 -9.83 -1.01
N LEU A 284 5.46 -8.55 -0.92
CA LEU A 284 5.58 -7.60 -2.03
C LEU A 284 7.03 -7.48 -2.52
N SER A 285 7.99 -7.36 -1.60
CA SER A 285 9.42 -7.28 -1.93
C SER A 285 9.89 -8.53 -2.68
N ALA A 286 9.51 -9.73 -2.19
CA ALA A 286 9.79 -10.99 -2.84
C ALA A 286 9.18 -11.07 -4.25
N SER A 287 7.90 -10.68 -4.39
CA SER A 287 7.22 -10.63 -5.68
C SER A 287 7.88 -9.65 -6.65
N ILE A 288 8.34 -8.48 -6.19
CA ILE A 288 9.09 -7.51 -7.01
C ILE A 288 10.38 -8.12 -7.52
N PHE A 289 11.17 -8.79 -6.66
CA PHE A 289 12.41 -9.44 -7.08
C PHE A 289 12.16 -10.51 -8.15
N ILE A 290 11.18 -11.39 -7.94
CA ILE A 290 10.86 -12.47 -8.87
C ILE A 290 10.34 -11.90 -10.20
N HIS A 291 9.38 -10.97 -10.18
CA HIS A 291 8.84 -10.35 -11.39
C HIS A 291 9.91 -9.56 -12.15
N SER A 292 10.81 -8.86 -11.44
CA SER A 292 11.90 -8.11 -12.02
C SER A 292 12.89 -8.96 -12.81
N SER A 293 12.98 -10.27 -12.52
CA SER A 293 13.86 -11.20 -13.22
C SER A 293 13.57 -11.29 -14.73
N GLN A 294 12.31 -11.05 -15.15
CA GLN A 294 11.93 -11.05 -16.56
C GLN A 294 12.63 -9.91 -17.34
N HIS A 295 12.98 -8.81 -16.67
CA HIS A 295 13.63 -7.65 -17.27
C HIS A 295 15.17 -7.70 -17.19
N MET A 296 15.74 -8.64 -16.43
CA MET A 296 17.19 -8.83 -16.34
C MET A 296 17.77 -9.39 -17.63
N GLN A 297 18.82 -8.79 -18.19
CA GLN A 297 19.39 -9.24 -19.47
C GLN A 297 20.14 -10.59 -19.37
N LYS A 298 21.30 -10.59 -18.70
CA LYS A 298 22.10 -11.79 -18.42
C LYS A 298 22.58 -11.72 -16.98
N LEU A 299 22.60 -12.87 -16.31
CA LEU A 299 23.03 -12.99 -14.92
C LEU A 299 24.21 -13.97 -14.83
N ASN A 300 25.38 -13.44 -14.50
CA ASN A 300 26.57 -14.25 -14.19
C ASN A 300 26.59 -14.67 -12.70
N GLU A 301 27.53 -15.52 -12.32
CA GLU A 301 27.67 -16.01 -10.93
C GLU A 301 27.76 -14.89 -9.88
N ASN A 302 28.51 -13.82 -10.18
CA ASN A 302 28.60 -12.67 -9.29
C ASN A 302 27.27 -11.92 -9.17
N GLY A 303 26.51 -11.82 -10.26
CA GLY A 303 25.17 -11.26 -10.28
C GLY A 303 24.19 -12.07 -9.44
N LYS A 304 24.24 -13.41 -9.52
CA LYS A 304 23.42 -14.30 -8.66
C LYS A 304 23.70 -14.04 -7.19
N LYS A 305 24.99 -14.04 -6.80
CA LYS A 305 25.41 -13.74 -5.42
C LYS A 305 24.96 -12.36 -4.94
N ARG A 306 25.10 -11.33 -5.80
CA ARG A 306 24.63 -9.97 -5.50
C ARG A 306 23.13 -9.93 -5.23
N VAL A 307 22.31 -10.53 -6.11
CA VAL A 307 20.86 -10.56 -5.95
C VAL A 307 20.47 -11.29 -4.65
N CYS A 308 21.05 -12.46 -4.38
CA CYS A 308 20.78 -13.20 -3.14
C CYS A 308 21.19 -12.39 -1.88
N ARG A 309 22.32 -11.68 -1.91
CA ARG A 309 22.75 -10.79 -0.83
C ARG A 309 21.75 -9.65 -0.61
N ASN A 310 21.29 -9.01 -1.68
CA ASN A 310 20.31 -7.92 -1.59
C ASN A 310 18.97 -8.41 -1.02
N ILE A 311 18.47 -9.56 -1.50
CA ILE A 311 17.25 -10.19 -0.96
C ILE A 311 17.40 -10.46 0.54
N PHE A 312 18.53 -11.02 0.95
CA PHE A 312 18.81 -11.31 2.36
C PHE A 312 18.89 -10.04 3.22
N ALA A 313 19.50 -8.97 2.73
CA ALA A 313 19.56 -7.69 3.44
C ALA A 313 18.17 -7.07 3.61
N VAL A 314 17.32 -7.11 2.58
CA VAL A 314 15.90 -6.69 2.67
C VAL A 314 15.14 -7.55 3.67
N GLN A 315 15.34 -8.88 3.65
CA GLN A 315 14.73 -9.82 4.59
C GLN A 315 15.10 -9.50 6.04
N GLN A 316 16.39 -9.33 6.32
CA GLN A 316 16.86 -8.96 7.67
C GLN A 316 16.26 -7.62 8.12
N ARG A 317 16.16 -6.65 7.21
CA ARG A 317 15.61 -5.33 7.53
C ARG A 317 14.14 -5.40 7.89
N LEU A 318 13.33 -6.03 7.05
CA LEU A 318 11.89 -6.17 7.30
C LEU A 318 11.61 -7.03 8.53
N SER A 319 12.30 -8.17 8.70
CA SER A 319 12.15 -9.00 9.91
C SER A 319 12.49 -8.26 11.21
N GLN A 320 13.44 -7.32 11.18
CA GLN A 320 13.74 -6.48 12.35
C GLN A 320 12.61 -5.48 12.66
N LEU A 321 11.93 -4.97 11.64
CA LEU A 321 10.83 -4.02 11.81
C LEU A 321 9.53 -4.72 12.23
N THR A 322 9.20 -5.85 11.60
CA THR A 322 7.96 -6.61 11.87
C THR A 322 8.06 -7.50 13.11
N GLY A 323 9.27 -7.88 13.52
CA GLY A 323 9.51 -8.77 14.65
C GLY A 323 9.25 -10.25 14.34
N HIS A 324 9.05 -10.63 13.07
CA HIS A 324 8.89 -12.02 12.64
C HIS A 324 9.70 -12.32 11.37
N ARG A 325 9.86 -13.61 11.06
CA ARG A 325 10.61 -14.04 9.87
C ARG A 325 9.81 -13.75 8.60
N GLU A 326 10.45 -13.14 7.61
CA GLU A 326 9.87 -12.94 6.27
C GLU A 326 10.18 -14.16 5.38
N SER A 327 9.32 -15.18 5.41
CA SER A 327 9.50 -16.44 4.66
C SER A 327 9.42 -16.24 3.14
N GLU A 328 8.66 -15.27 2.65
CA GLU A 328 8.53 -15.03 1.21
C GLU A 328 9.82 -14.53 0.57
N LEU A 329 10.65 -13.79 1.31
CA LEU A 329 11.97 -13.39 0.83
C LEU A 329 12.95 -14.57 0.81
N GLU A 330 12.77 -15.56 1.69
CA GLU A 330 13.48 -16.83 1.60
C GLU A 330 13.12 -17.55 0.29
N ARG A 331 11.82 -17.62 -0.03
CA ARG A 331 11.30 -18.19 -1.27
C ARG A 331 11.87 -17.48 -2.50
N ALA A 332 11.95 -16.14 -2.49
CA ALA A 332 12.62 -15.39 -3.54
C ALA A 332 14.12 -15.66 -3.63
N ARG A 333 14.83 -15.89 -2.53
CA ARG A 333 16.25 -16.27 -2.58
C ARG A 333 16.43 -17.65 -3.21
N ILE A 334 15.61 -18.62 -2.82
CA ILE A 334 15.58 -19.97 -3.41
C ILE A 334 15.34 -19.88 -4.93
N PHE A 335 14.45 -18.99 -5.39
CA PHE A 335 14.22 -18.74 -6.82
C PHE A 335 15.50 -18.39 -7.57
N PHE A 336 16.32 -17.48 -7.06
CA PHE A 336 17.58 -17.09 -7.71
C PHE A 336 18.69 -18.14 -7.53
N GLU A 337 18.69 -18.89 -6.43
CA GLU A 337 19.62 -20.01 -6.21
C GLU A 337 19.40 -21.16 -7.20
N LEU A 338 18.17 -21.36 -7.69
CA LEU A 338 17.88 -22.32 -8.74
C LEU A 338 18.68 -22.04 -10.03
N LEU A 339 18.98 -20.77 -10.33
CA LEU A 339 19.78 -20.39 -11.51
C LEU A 339 21.22 -20.94 -11.49
N ASN A 340 21.68 -21.56 -10.41
CA ASN A 340 22.94 -22.31 -10.38
C ASN A 340 22.91 -23.60 -11.22
N HIS A 341 21.72 -24.02 -11.66
CA HIS A 341 21.50 -25.19 -12.51
C HIS A 341 21.23 -24.73 -13.94
N ASP A 342 21.60 -25.55 -14.93
CA ASP A 342 21.24 -25.28 -16.31
C ASP A 342 19.71 -25.48 -16.54
N PRO A 343 19.13 -24.95 -17.65
CA PRO A 343 17.69 -25.04 -17.91
C PRO A 343 17.12 -26.46 -17.92
N ASP A 344 17.89 -27.46 -18.34
CA ASP A 344 17.42 -28.84 -18.45
C ASP A 344 17.46 -29.54 -17.08
N GLN A 345 18.50 -29.27 -16.29
CA GLN A 345 18.60 -29.66 -14.88
C GLN A 345 17.50 -29.02 -14.02
N LEU A 346 17.14 -27.76 -14.30
CA LEU A 346 16.02 -27.08 -13.63
C LEU A 346 14.70 -27.84 -13.84
N LEU A 347 14.42 -28.26 -15.07
CA LEU A 347 13.20 -29.03 -15.37
C LEU A 347 13.20 -30.40 -14.68
N ALA A 348 14.33 -31.10 -14.68
CA ALA A 348 14.49 -32.35 -13.95
C ALA A 348 14.25 -32.17 -12.43
N LEU A 349 14.81 -31.11 -11.84
CA LEU A 349 14.65 -30.78 -10.42
C LEU A 349 13.18 -30.53 -10.05
N ILE A 350 12.43 -29.82 -10.90
CA ILE A 350 11.01 -29.56 -10.68
C ILE A 350 10.21 -30.87 -10.71
N LEU A 351 10.55 -31.78 -11.64
CA LEU A 351 9.89 -33.09 -11.74
C LEU A 351 10.20 -33.97 -10.52
N GLU A 352 11.43 -33.95 -10.01
CA GLU A 352 11.85 -34.77 -8.87
C GLU A 352 11.36 -34.23 -7.52
N ARG A 353 11.42 -32.90 -7.31
CA ARG A 353 11.16 -32.27 -6.00
C ARG A 353 9.77 -31.66 -5.88
N GLY A 354 9.03 -31.59 -6.99
CA GLY A 354 7.74 -30.92 -7.06
C GLY A 354 7.83 -29.42 -7.33
N ALA A 355 6.67 -28.82 -7.58
CA ALA A 355 6.55 -27.42 -7.93
C ALA A 355 6.41 -26.52 -6.68
N ILE A 356 7.32 -25.57 -6.54
CA ILE A 356 7.35 -24.56 -5.45
C ILE A 356 6.89 -23.18 -5.95
N PHE A 357 7.04 -22.95 -7.26
CA PHE A 357 6.69 -21.70 -7.93
C PHE A 357 5.52 -21.90 -8.89
N SER A 358 4.84 -20.80 -9.23
CA SER A 358 3.79 -20.81 -10.24
C SER A 358 4.36 -21.02 -11.65
N HIS A 359 3.50 -21.37 -12.61
CA HIS A 359 3.90 -21.51 -14.02
C HIS A 359 4.54 -20.22 -14.57
N LEU A 360 4.01 -19.06 -14.17
CA LEU A 360 4.51 -17.76 -14.61
C LEU A 360 5.91 -17.48 -14.05
N GLU A 361 6.11 -17.71 -12.76
CA GLU A 361 7.43 -17.53 -12.11
C GLU A 361 8.48 -18.48 -12.69
N TYR A 362 8.15 -19.76 -12.91
CA TYR A 362 9.06 -20.68 -13.60
C TYR A 362 9.37 -20.25 -15.04
N THR A 363 8.42 -19.61 -15.73
CA THR A 363 8.67 -19.04 -17.05
C THR A 363 9.68 -17.89 -16.97
N TYR A 364 9.58 -17.02 -15.97
CA TYR A 364 10.61 -15.99 -15.73
C TYR A 364 11.98 -16.59 -15.43
N LEU A 365 12.02 -17.62 -14.58
CA LEU A 365 13.25 -18.33 -14.20
C LEU A 365 13.94 -18.94 -15.42
N LEU A 366 13.21 -19.72 -16.22
CA LEU A 366 13.73 -20.36 -17.43
C LEU A 366 14.18 -19.33 -18.46
N SER A 367 13.43 -18.24 -18.63
CA SER A 367 13.79 -17.15 -19.54
C SER A 367 15.11 -16.49 -19.12
N LEU A 368 15.32 -16.26 -17.82
CA LEU A 368 16.58 -15.70 -17.32
C LEU A 368 17.74 -16.71 -17.40
N ALA A 369 17.51 -17.98 -17.07
CA ALA A 369 18.50 -19.05 -17.17
C ALA A 369 18.99 -19.22 -18.62
N LEU A 370 18.06 -19.27 -19.59
CA LEU A 370 18.38 -19.40 -21.02
C LEU A 370 19.16 -18.20 -21.56
N ARG A 371 18.73 -16.96 -21.25
CA ARG A 371 19.48 -15.75 -21.66
C ARG A 371 20.91 -15.74 -21.12
N SER A 372 21.11 -16.29 -19.92
CA SER A 372 22.40 -16.35 -19.22
C SER A 372 23.25 -17.55 -19.64
N HIS A 373 22.69 -18.52 -20.34
CA HIS A 373 23.39 -19.74 -20.75
C HIS A 373 24.30 -19.49 -21.96
N PRO A 374 25.56 -19.97 -21.97
CA PRO A 374 26.53 -19.67 -23.03
C PRO A 374 26.12 -20.17 -24.43
N ILE A 375 25.52 -21.37 -24.50
CA ILE A 375 25.14 -22.02 -25.76
C ILE A 375 23.66 -21.79 -26.10
N LEU A 376 22.75 -22.18 -25.20
CA LEU A 376 21.29 -22.12 -25.41
C LEU A 376 20.75 -20.70 -25.67
N SER A 377 21.43 -19.64 -25.24
CA SER A 377 20.99 -18.27 -25.52
C SER A 377 20.98 -17.90 -27.01
N ALA A 378 21.77 -18.59 -27.83
CA ALA A 378 21.84 -18.38 -29.28
C ALA A 378 20.94 -19.35 -30.08
N GLN A 379 20.31 -20.33 -29.42
CA GLN A 379 19.51 -21.35 -30.09
C GLN A 379 18.07 -20.86 -30.32
N PRO A 380 17.59 -20.76 -31.58
CA PRO A 380 16.20 -20.40 -31.86
C PRO A 380 15.23 -21.46 -31.32
N GLY A 381 14.10 -21.03 -30.73
CA GLY A 381 13.07 -21.95 -30.23
C GLY A 381 13.39 -22.62 -28.89
N ALA A 382 14.58 -22.39 -28.32
CA ALA A 382 15.01 -23.07 -27.10
C ALA A 382 14.11 -22.75 -25.90
N LEU A 383 13.64 -21.50 -25.78
CA LEU A 383 12.75 -21.08 -24.71
C LEU A 383 11.37 -21.71 -24.85
N GLU A 384 10.79 -21.67 -26.04
CA GLU A 384 9.49 -22.24 -26.34
C GLU A 384 9.46 -23.75 -26.06
N GLN A 385 10.54 -24.45 -26.42
CA GLN A 385 10.69 -25.87 -26.14
C GLN A 385 10.68 -26.17 -24.63
N ARG A 386 11.48 -25.44 -23.83
CA ARG A 386 11.53 -25.64 -22.37
C ARG A 386 10.22 -25.22 -21.68
N ILE A 387 9.57 -24.15 -22.14
CA ILE A 387 8.24 -23.75 -21.62
C ILE A 387 7.21 -24.84 -21.92
N SER A 388 7.24 -25.45 -23.11
CA SER A 388 6.35 -26.58 -23.43
C SER A 388 6.61 -27.78 -22.52
N GLN A 389 7.89 -28.12 -22.27
CA GLN A 389 8.26 -29.19 -21.34
C GLN A 389 7.81 -28.88 -19.91
N LEU A 390 7.99 -27.65 -19.44
CA LEU A 390 7.51 -27.19 -18.14
C LEU A 390 5.99 -27.41 -18.00
N LYS A 391 5.20 -27.07 -19.04
CA LYS A 391 3.74 -27.30 -19.02
C LYS A 391 3.41 -28.78 -18.84
N THR A 392 4.12 -29.68 -19.52
CA THR A 392 3.94 -31.12 -19.38
C THR A 392 4.29 -31.60 -17.98
N ILE A 393 5.42 -31.16 -17.42
CA ILE A 393 5.87 -31.54 -16.07
C ILE A 393 4.88 -31.06 -15.02
N LEU A 394 4.45 -29.80 -15.07
CA LEU A 394 3.47 -29.26 -14.12
C LEU A 394 2.10 -29.95 -14.24
N ALA A 395 1.71 -30.41 -15.43
CA ALA A 395 0.49 -31.19 -15.60
C ALA A 395 0.61 -32.61 -15.02
N GLN A 396 1.81 -33.20 -15.03
CA GLN A 396 2.08 -34.50 -14.40
C GLN A 396 2.06 -34.40 -12.87
N LEU A 397 2.62 -33.34 -12.30
CA LEU A 397 2.65 -33.12 -10.84
C LEU A 397 1.28 -32.81 -10.21
N LYS A 398 0.29 -32.43 -11.04
CA LYS A 398 -1.10 -32.19 -10.61
C LYS A 398 -1.96 -33.46 -10.60
N LYS A 399 -1.46 -34.57 -11.15
CA LYS A 399 -2.10 -35.89 -11.09
C LYS A 399 -1.56 -36.65 -9.88
#